data_AF-A0A0P9QG62-F1
#
_entry.id   AF-A0A0P9QG62-F1
#
_cell.length_a   1.000
_cell.length_b   1.000
_cell.length_c   1.000
_cell.angle_alpha   90.00
_cell.angle_beta   90.00
_cell.angle_gamma   90.00
#
_symmetry.space_group_name_H-M   'P 1'
#
loop_
_entity.id
_entity.type
_entity.pdbx_description
1 polymer ?
#
loop_
_entity_poly.entity_id
_entity_poly.type
_entity_poly.pdbx_seq_one_letter_code
_entity_poly.pdbx_strand_id
1 'polypeptide(L)'
;AGHYLSDLRIRLAVNEGEPGERGNLLGIEPLLFPTDYQNPERLHRKLAAYLQQARDFGLLNARTVVVLPEHIGTWLFASGEKDQLYQAPTIDEAMDWLSWSNPLQFIAAMLGAEGRNRQDDAHLRLKARAMARDYQALFGGLAREFNVTLVAG
;
A
#
# COMPACT_ATOMS: atom_id res chain seq x y z
N ALA A 1 17.57 -8.88 -11.55
CA ALA A 1 17.98 -7.64 -12.24
C ALA A 1 16.89 -7.09 -13.19
N GLY A 2 16.41 -7.86 -14.19
CA GLY A 2 15.58 -7.30 -15.28
C GLY A 2 14.18 -6.76 -14.94
N HIS A 3 13.49 -7.29 -13.92
CA HIS A 3 12.04 -7.03 -13.72
C HIS A 3 11.67 -5.56 -13.47
N TYR A 4 12.50 -4.79 -12.75
CA TYR A 4 12.18 -3.41 -12.36
C TYR A 4 11.91 -2.46 -13.54
N LEU A 5 12.51 -2.69 -14.70
CA LEU A 5 12.36 -1.82 -15.88
C LEU A 5 11.12 -2.16 -16.72
N SER A 6 10.53 -3.33 -16.54
CA SER A 6 9.27 -3.73 -17.17
C SER A 6 8.05 -3.19 -16.39
N ASP A 7 8.17 -3.10 -15.08
CA ASP A 7 7.09 -2.79 -14.12
C ASP A 7 6.64 -1.31 -14.17
N LEU A 8 7.49 -0.41 -14.68
CA LEU A 8 7.18 1.01 -14.87
C LEU A 8 6.29 1.30 -16.09
N ARG A 9 5.82 0.27 -16.81
CA ARG A 9 4.87 0.40 -17.94
C ARG A 9 3.43 0.52 -17.45
N ILE A 10 3.20 1.47 -16.55
CA ILE A 10 1.88 1.91 -16.11
C ILE A 10 1.08 2.29 -17.35
N ARG A 11 0.00 1.55 -17.61
CA ARG A 11 -0.98 1.89 -18.63
C ARG A 11 -2.10 2.66 -17.95
N LEU A 12 -2.47 3.81 -18.51
CA LEU A 12 -3.71 4.48 -18.18
C LEU A 12 -4.86 3.54 -18.59
N ALA A 13 -5.41 2.81 -17.62
CA ALA A 13 -6.35 1.72 -17.89
C ALA A 13 -7.70 2.24 -18.40
N VAL A 14 -8.18 3.31 -17.78
CA VAL A 14 -9.44 4.02 -18.07
C VAL A 14 -9.24 5.50 -17.75
N ASN A 15 -9.82 6.40 -18.54
CA ASN A 15 -9.93 7.83 -18.23
C ASN A 15 -11.31 8.34 -18.68
N GLU A 16 -12.28 8.28 -17.77
CA GLU A 16 -13.66 8.75 -18.02
C GLU A 16 -13.80 10.23 -17.60
N GLY A 17 -13.88 11.11 -18.60
CA GLY A 17 -14.09 12.55 -18.43
C GLY A 17 -12.90 13.42 -18.87
N GLU A 18 -13.08 14.74 -18.73
CA GLU A 18 -12.07 15.75 -19.10
C GLU A 18 -11.47 16.40 -17.85
N PRO A 19 -10.14 16.60 -17.77
CA PRO A 19 -9.52 17.39 -16.71
C PRO A 19 -10.04 18.83 -16.70
N GLY A 20 -10.64 19.26 -15.59
CA GLY A 20 -11.23 20.58 -15.47
C GLY A 20 -11.01 21.23 -14.10
N GLU A 21 -11.16 22.56 -14.06
CA GLU A 21 -10.96 23.40 -12.87
C GLU A 21 -11.75 22.98 -11.61
N ARG A 22 -12.77 22.13 -11.73
CA ARG A 22 -13.56 21.66 -10.58
C ARG A 22 -12.92 20.48 -9.83
N GLY A 23 -11.83 19.92 -10.35
CA GLY A 23 -11.24 18.67 -9.85
C GLY A 23 -11.81 17.44 -10.56
N ASN A 24 -11.21 16.29 -10.25
CA ASN A 24 -11.48 15.00 -10.88
C ASN A 24 -11.27 13.85 -9.88
N LEU A 25 -11.88 12.71 -10.16
CA LEU A 25 -11.60 11.45 -9.48
C LEU A 25 -10.53 10.69 -10.30
N LEU A 26 -9.45 10.24 -9.67
CA LEU A 26 -8.42 9.43 -10.32
C LEU A 26 -8.27 8.09 -9.60
N GLY A 27 -8.78 7.01 -10.21
CA GLY A 27 -8.41 5.67 -9.80
C GLY A 27 -6.99 5.33 -10.23
N ILE A 28 -6.18 4.81 -9.32
CA ILE A 28 -4.86 4.24 -9.64
C ILE A 28 -4.84 2.80 -9.13
N GLU A 29 -4.59 1.85 -10.03
CA GLU A 29 -4.39 0.43 -9.71
C GLU A 29 -2.90 0.09 -9.83
N PRO A 30 -2.10 0.22 -8.76
CA PRO A 30 -0.68 -0.10 -8.80
C PRO A 30 -0.46 -1.61 -8.72
N LEU A 31 0.34 -2.15 -9.65
CA LEU A 31 0.88 -3.50 -9.51
C LEU A 31 1.92 -3.50 -8.37
N LEU A 32 1.58 -4.13 -7.25
CA LEU A 32 2.41 -4.18 -6.04
C LEU A 32 2.80 -5.61 -5.70
N PHE A 33 4.04 -5.81 -5.27
CA PHE A 33 4.56 -7.11 -4.84
C PHE A 33 4.84 -7.10 -3.33
N PRO A 34 4.89 -8.27 -2.64
CA PRO A 34 5.24 -8.35 -1.23
C PRO A 34 6.54 -7.57 -0.90
N THR A 35 7.56 -7.68 -1.77
CA THR A 35 8.83 -6.95 -1.64
C THR A 35 8.69 -5.42 -1.55
N ASP A 36 7.62 -4.82 -2.06
CA ASP A 36 7.42 -3.37 -1.99
C ASP A 36 6.96 -2.91 -0.60
N TYR A 37 6.32 -3.79 0.18
CA TYR A 37 5.92 -3.55 1.57
C TYR A 37 7.05 -3.78 2.59
N GLN A 38 8.21 -4.29 2.17
CA GLN A 38 9.38 -4.54 3.02
C GLN A 38 9.84 -3.32 3.83
N ASN A 39 9.58 -2.11 3.33
CA ASN A 39 9.88 -0.84 3.97
C ASN A 39 8.85 0.21 3.49
N PRO A 40 8.23 1.03 4.36
CA PRO A 40 7.25 2.03 3.91
C PRO A 40 7.83 3.03 2.91
N GLU A 41 9.12 3.38 3.00
CA GLU A 41 9.84 4.22 2.04
C GLU A 41 9.92 3.61 0.63
N ARG A 42 9.91 2.27 0.54
CA ARG A 42 9.90 1.57 -0.75
C ARG A 42 8.53 1.64 -1.40
N LEU A 43 7.47 1.38 -0.63
CA LEU A 43 6.09 1.56 -1.09
C LEU A 43 5.81 3.02 -1.46
N HIS A 44 6.29 3.98 -0.66
CA HIS A 44 6.20 5.42 -0.96
C HIS A 44 6.81 5.73 -2.32
N ARG A 45 8.07 5.35 -2.56
CA ARG A 45 8.73 5.56 -3.86
C ARG A 45 7.98 4.90 -5.03
N LYS A 46 7.37 3.73 -4.83
CA LYS A 46 6.58 3.08 -5.88
C LYS A 46 5.29 3.85 -6.17
N LEU A 47 4.50 4.21 -5.15
CA LEU A 47 3.26 4.96 -5.34
C LEU A 47 3.49 6.40 -5.83
N ALA A 48 4.57 7.05 -5.39
CA ALA A 48 5.02 8.35 -5.89
C ALA A 48 5.34 8.31 -7.40
N ALA A 49 5.85 7.19 -7.93
CA ALA A 49 6.06 7.03 -9.37
C ALA A 49 4.75 7.01 -10.17
N TYR A 50 3.69 6.35 -9.64
CA TYR A 50 2.35 6.40 -10.26
C TYR A 50 1.75 7.82 -10.21
N LEU A 51 1.85 8.50 -9.05
CA LEU A 51 1.34 9.86 -8.89
C LEU A 51 2.11 10.88 -9.73
N GLN A 52 3.43 10.73 -9.87
CA GLN A 52 4.23 11.60 -10.73
C GLN A 52 3.88 11.40 -12.20
N GLN A 53 3.70 10.15 -12.67
CA GLN A 53 3.25 9.92 -14.04
C GLN A 53 1.84 10.51 -14.29
N ALA A 54 0.93 10.41 -13.31
CA ALA A 54 -0.38 11.06 -13.40
C ALA A 54 -0.28 12.60 -13.45
N ARG A 55 0.66 13.20 -12.71
CA ARG A 55 1.01 14.64 -12.81
C ARG A 55 1.56 14.99 -14.19
N ASP A 56 2.46 14.16 -14.74
CA ASP A 56 3.07 14.37 -16.06
C ASP A 56 2.04 14.28 -17.21
N PHE A 57 0.98 13.48 -17.03
CA PHE A 57 -0.20 13.45 -17.92
C PHE A 57 -1.23 14.56 -17.65
N GLY A 58 -0.99 15.47 -16.69
CA GLY A 58 -1.93 16.56 -16.35
C GLY A 58 -3.18 16.11 -15.58
N LEU A 59 -3.21 14.90 -15.03
CA LEU A 59 -4.37 14.31 -14.35
C LEU A 59 -4.49 14.73 -12.87
N LEU A 60 -3.47 15.39 -12.30
CA LEU A 60 -3.44 15.85 -10.91
C LEU A 60 -3.51 17.38 -10.77
N ASN A 61 -4.37 17.84 -9.89
CA ASN A 61 -4.48 19.22 -9.42
C ASN A 61 -4.93 19.26 -7.94
N ALA A 62 -4.96 20.44 -7.33
CA ALA A 62 -5.30 20.65 -5.92
C ALA A 62 -6.73 20.21 -5.51
N ARG A 63 -7.59 19.87 -6.48
CA ARG A 63 -8.97 19.39 -6.28
C ARG A 63 -9.14 17.93 -6.75
N THR A 64 -8.07 17.25 -7.15
CA THR A 64 -8.10 15.82 -7.48
C THR A 64 -8.29 14.98 -6.22
N VAL A 65 -9.19 14.01 -6.30
CA VAL A 65 -9.31 12.92 -5.34
C VAL A 65 -8.72 11.67 -5.98
N VAL A 66 -7.57 11.23 -5.48
CA VAL A 66 -6.96 9.97 -5.88
C VAL A 66 -7.56 8.84 -5.07
N VAL A 67 -8.02 7.79 -5.73
CA VAL A 67 -8.50 6.54 -5.12
C VAL A 67 -7.49 5.44 -5.43
N LEU A 68 -6.97 4.82 -4.38
CA LEU A 68 -6.14 3.61 -4.47
C LEU A 68 -7.02 2.37 -4.19
N PRO A 69 -6.55 1.14 -4.50
CA PRO A 69 -7.34 -0.06 -4.28
C PRO A 69 -7.65 -0.28 -2.80
N GLU A 70 -8.74 -1.00 -2.55
CA GLU A 70 -9.05 -1.51 -1.21
C GLU A 70 -7.88 -2.33 -0.64
N HIS A 71 -7.70 -2.27 0.69
CA HIS A 71 -6.67 -3.01 1.43
C HIS A 71 -5.20 -2.71 1.06
N ILE A 72 -4.91 -1.68 0.25
CA ILE A 72 -3.53 -1.25 -0.05
C ILE A 72 -2.71 -0.93 1.20
N GLY A 73 -3.33 -0.39 2.26
CA GLY A 73 -2.65 -0.15 3.53
C GLY A 73 -2.50 -1.38 4.43
N THR A 74 -3.24 -2.48 4.17
CA THR A 74 -3.28 -3.66 5.05
C THR A 74 -1.94 -4.37 5.12
N TRP A 75 -1.23 -4.47 4.00
CA TRP A 75 0.08 -5.12 3.90
C TRP A 75 1.22 -4.36 4.62
N LEU A 76 1.01 -3.12 5.06
CA LEU A 76 1.96 -2.43 5.95
C LEU A 76 2.19 -3.18 7.28
N PHE A 77 1.25 -4.04 7.70
CA PHE A 77 1.46 -4.97 8.81
C PHE A 77 2.66 -5.92 8.60
N ALA A 78 3.00 -6.26 7.36
CA ALA A 78 4.16 -7.11 7.07
C ALA A 78 5.50 -6.34 7.16
N SER A 79 5.49 -5.01 7.19
CA SER A 79 6.72 -4.22 7.05
C SER A 79 7.72 -4.47 8.19
N GLY A 80 9.00 -4.60 7.84
CA GLY A 80 10.07 -4.94 8.77
C GLY A 80 10.17 -6.42 9.17
N GLU A 81 9.29 -7.31 8.67
CA GLU A 81 9.46 -8.76 8.81
C GLU A 81 10.66 -9.30 8.00
N LYS A 82 11.00 -10.58 8.20
CA LYS A 82 12.19 -11.23 7.63
C LYS A 82 12.16 -11.33 6.10
N ASP A 83 13.34 -11.26 5.48
CA ASP A 83 13.52 -11.29 4.02
C ASP A 83 12.91 -12.52 3.31
N GLN A 84 12.77 -13.67 3.98
CA GLN A 84 12.11 -14.85 3.40
C GLN A 84 10.66 -14.55 2.99
N LEU A 85 9.96 -13.69 3.74
CA LEU A 85 8.55 -13.35 3.51
C LEU A 85 8.31 -12.69 2.14
N TYR A 86 9.32 -11.98 1.64
CA TYR A 86 9.21 -11.18 0.42
C TYR A 86 9.77 -11.90 -0.81
N GLN A 87 10.53 -12.98 -0.65
CA GLN A 87 11.13 -13.72 -1.76
C GLN A 87 10.22 -14.84 -2.31
N ALA A 88 9.02 -14.99 -1.77
CA ALA A 88 8.01 -15.92 -2.26
C ALA A 88 7.64 -15.67 -3.74
N PRO A 89 7.69 -16.67 -4.63
CA PRO A 89 7.36 -16.52 -6.05
C PRO A 89 5.89 -16.21 -6.35
N THR A 90 4.97 -16.68 -5.50
CA THR A 90 3.52 -16.52 -5.66
C THR A 90 2.88 -15.88 -4.43
N ILE A 91 1.63 -15.38 -4.56
CA ILE A 91 0.85 -14.90 -3.42
C ILE A 91 0.55 -16.05 -2.45
N ASP A 92 0.29 -17.26 -2.95
CA ASP A 92 0.02 -18.42 -2.11
C ASP A 92 1.26 -18.85 -1.31
N GLU A 93 2.44 -18.90 -1.93
CA GLU A 93 3.70 -19.12 -1.19
C GLU A 93 4.02 -17.96 -0.24
N ALA A 94 3.64 -16.72 -0.57
CA ALA A 94 3.79 -15.59 0.35
C ALA A 94 2.85 -15.76 1.55
N MET A 95 1.63 -16.26 1.34
CA MET A 95 0.65 -16.56 2.39
C MET A 95 1.08 -17.76 3.26
N ASP A 96 1.76 -18.76 2.70
CA ASP A 96 2.38 -19.84 3.46
C ASP A 96 3.61 -19.37 4.23
N TRP A 97 4.52 -18.61 3.62
CA TRP A 97 5.63 -17.98 4.34
C TRP A 97 5.16 -17.00 5.41
N LEU A 98 4.01 -16.35 5.19
CA LEU A 98 3.27 -15.67 6.24
C LEU A 98 2.90 -16.72 7.29
N SER A 99 1.96 -17.65 7.07
CA SER A 99 1.44 -18.55 8.12
C SER A 99 2.54 -19.26 8.97
N TRP A 100 3.65 -19.70 8.35
CA TRP A 100 4.80 -20.31 9.02
C TRP A 100 5.68 -19.35 9.86
N SER A 101 5.65 -18.04 9.58
CA SER A 101 6.39 -17.00 10.34
C SER A 101 5.58 -16.32 11.47
N ASN A 102 4.31 -16.68 11.63
CA ASN A 102 3.35 -16.14 12.61
C ASN A 102 2.95 -14.62 12.50
N PRO A 103 2.58 -14.11 11.30
CA PRO A 103 1.82 -12.87 11.03
C PRO A 103 0.31 -13.14 10.93
N LEU A 104 -0.08 -14.41 11.14
CA LEU A 104 -1.03 -14.75 12.19
C LEU A 104 -0.99 -13.71 13.36
N GLN A 105 -2.11 -13.41 14.00
CA GLN A 105 -3.22 -14.32 14.22
C GLN A 105 -4.48 -14.01 13.41
N PHE A 106 -4.56 -13.61 12.13
CA PHE A 106 -3.70 -13.17 11.00
C PHE A 106 -4.24 -11.81 10.55
N ILE A 107 -3.53 -10.72 10.86
CA ILE A 107 -4.19 -9.40 11.02
C ILE A 107 -5.49 -9.57 11.88
N ALA A 108 -5.36 -10.40 12.93
CA ALA A 108 -6.42 -10.95 13.80
C ALA A 108 -7.51 -11.84 13.15
N ALA A 109 -7.22 -12.50 12.01
CA ALA A 109 -7.98 -13.53 11.26
C ALA A 109 -9.53 -13.49 11.37
N MET A 110 -10.20 -12.44 10.92
CA MET A 110 -9.65 -11.13 10.55
C MET A 110 -10.53 -10.09 11.22
N LEU A 111 -9.95 -9.40 12.20
CA LEU A 111 -10.61 -8.43 13.08
C LEU A 111 -11.79 -8.97 13.93
N GLY A 112 -12.00 -10.29 14.05
CA GLY A 112 -13.30 -10.81 14.53
C GLY A 112 -13.40 -12.24 15.10
N ALA A 113 -12.33 -12.86 15.60
CA ALA A 113 -12.40 -14.19 16.25
C ALA A 113 -11.91 -14.14 17.71
N GLU A 114 -12.62 -14.78 18.65
CA GLU A 114 -12.40 -14.58 20.09
C GLU A 114 -11.15 -15.29 20.67
N GLY A 115 -10.08 -14.51 20.80
CA GLY A 115 -9.32 -14.39 22.04
C GLY A 115 -8.11 -15.31 22.27
N ARG A 116 -7.06 -14.72 22.86
CA ARG A 116 -6.27 -15.21 24.03
C ARG A 116 -5.11 -14.24 24.37
N ASN A 117 -4.48 -14.51 25.52
CA ASN A 117 -3.18 -14.02 26.00
C ASN A 117 -2.90 -12.51 26.13
N ARG A 118 -2.43 -12.15 27.34
CA ARG A 118 -2.10 -10.77 27.74
C ARG A 118 -0.77 -10.24 27.19
N GLN A 119 0.13 -11.13 26.73
CA GLN A 119 1.40 -10.75 26.09
C GLN A 119 1.20 -10.50 24.58
N ASP A 120 0.43 -11.37 23.92
CA ASP A 120 0.12 -11.27 22.49
C ASP A 120 -0.72 -10.01 22.18
N ASP A 121 -1.68 -9.66 23.05
CA ASP A 121 -2.39 -8.38 23.03
C ASP A 121 -1.45 -7.16 23.14
N ALA A 122 -0.45 -7.21 24.04
CA ALA A 122 0.51 -6.12 24.18
C ALA A 122 1.39 -5.95 22.93
N HIS A 123 1.81 -7.05 22.30
CA HIS A 123 2.54 -7.02 21.03
C HIS A 123 1.66 -6.48 19.89
N LEU A 124 0.43 -6.97 19.76
CA LEU A 124 -0.53 -6.53 18.74
C LEU A 124 -0.83 -5.03 18.85
N ARG A 125 -1.02 -4.50 20.05
CA ARG A 125 -1.21 -3.05 20.27
C ARG A 125 0.01 -2.23 19.85
N LEU A 126 1.22 -2.73 20.03
CA LEU A 126 2.44 -2.05 19.58
C LEU A 126 2.57 -2.08 18.05
N LYS A 127 2.32 -3.24 17.42
CA LYS A 127 2.38 -3.40 15.96
C LYS A 127 1.28 -2.61 15.24
N ALA A 128 0.05 -2.61 15.77
CA ALA A 128 -1.04 -1.77 15.26
C ALA A 128 -0.74 -0.26 15.40
N ARG A 129 -0.10 0.17 16.50
CA ARG A 129 0.37 1.56 16.65
C ARG A 129 1.51 1.92 15.71
N ALA A 130 2.34 0.96 15.28
CA ALA A 130 3.34 1.18 14.24
C ALA A 130 2.66 1.35 12.88
N MET A 131 1.93 0.32 12.44
CA MET A 131 1.14 0.34 11.20
C MET A 131 0.29 1.60 11.04
N ALA A 132 -0.40 2.07 12.09
CA ALA A 132 -1.21 3.29 12.03
C ALA A 132 -0.37 4.58 11.83
N ARG A 133 0.85 4.67 12.38
CA ARG A 133 1.78 5.77 12.06
C ARG A 133 2.30 5.66 10.65
N ASP A 134 2.68 4.46 10.24
CA ASP A 134 3.35 4.21 8.95
C ASP A 134 2.38 4.44 7.79
N TYR A 135 1.10 4.05 7.96
CA TYR A 135 -0.02 4.39 7.06
C TYR A 135 -0.21 5.91 6.93
N GLN A 136 -0.26 6.63 8.06
CA GLN A 136 -0.48 8.08 8.06
C GLN A 136 0.73 8.89 7.56
N ALA A 137 1.94 8.37 7.75
CA ALA A 137 3.17 8.90 7.19
C ALA A 137 3.23 8.68 5.67
N LEU A 138 2.93 7.48 5.19
CA LEU A 138 2.89 7.13 3.77
C LEU A 138 1.81 7.93 3.02
N PHE A 139 0.53 7.67 3.30
CA PHE A 139 -0.57 8.22 2.51
C PHE A 139 -0.74 9.73 2.75
N GLY A 140 -0.51 10.20 3.98
CA GLY A 140 -0.42 11.62 4.28
C GLY A 140 0.85 12.29 3.74
N GLY A 141 1.92 11.55 3.50
CA GLY A 141 3.13 12.02 2.81
C GLY A 141 2.83 12.25 1.33
N LEU A 142 2.36 11.22 0.64
CA LEU A 142 1.96 11.26 -0.76
C LEU A 142 0.90 12.35 -1.04
N ALA A 143 -0.13 12.48 -0.19
CA ALA A 143 -1.14 13.52 -0.33
C ALA A 143 -0.54 14.95 -0.30
N ARG A 144 0.47 15.20 0.55
CA ARG A 144 1.16 16.49 0.65
C ARG A 144 2.16 16.72 -0.49
N GLU A 145 2.93 15.70 -0.86
CA GLU A 145 3.92 15.75 -1.95
C GLU A 145 3.25 15.97 -3.32
N PHE A 146 2.09 15.35 -3.53
CA PHE A 146 1.33 15.48 -4.76
C PHE A 146 0.31 16.61 -4.75
N ASN A 147 0.00 17.17 -3.58
CA ASN A 147 -1.01 18.20 -3.32
C ASN A 147 -2.40 17.75 -3.83
N VAL A 148 -2.85 16.60 -3.31
CA VAL A 148 -4.11 15.94 -3.68
C VAL A 148 -4.83 15.41 -2.44
N THR A 149 -6.14 15.21 -2.53
CA THR A 149 -6.85 14.33 -1.58
C THR A 149 -6.56 12.89 -1.96
N LEU A 150 -6.17 12.04 -1.02
CA LEU A 150 -5.83 10.64 -1.28
C LEU A 150 -6.69 9.72 -0.40
N VAL A 151 -7.45 8.85 -1.05
CA VAL A 151 -8.28 7.80 -0.45
C VAL A 151 -7.59 6.46 -0.69
N ALA A 152 -6.87 6.00 0.32
CA ALA A 152 -6.60 4.59 0.54
C ALA A 152 -7.71 4.05 1.45
N GLY A 153 -8.09 2.77 1.27
CA GLY A 153 -9.04 2.09 2.16
C GLY A 153 -8.49 1.83 3.56
#